data_AF-A0A9P7DLI4-F1
#
_entry.id   AF-A0A9P7DLI4-F1
#
_cell.length_a   1.000
_cell.length_b   1.000
_cell.length_c   1.000
_cell.angle_alpha   90.00
_cell.angle_beta   90.00
_cell.angle_gamma   90.00
#
_symmetry.space_group_name_H-M   'P 1'
#
loop_
_entity.id
_entity.type
_entity.pdbx_description
1 polymer ?
#
loop_
_entity_poly.entity_id
_entity_poly.type
_entity_poly.pdbx_seq_one_letter_code
_entity_poly.pdbx_strand_id
1 'polypeptide(L)'
;MHIAINQAQIQVDGAYLKLQNAEAMASHLEIQLGIDKQWEIGSEPYSQFRQEASLLTYRTALDDLERLVVMHLFELLKLSLSGTGYKLHQQISKALQRRLEAIQTALNRYNMQAAALSHSDIHTLDWTKPAHREAMVKYFKLKCAQEEIQHLNVEICRVRTAIRDKEFTVNAAIDSLLISNEPVRLELQRQWCRHAAVNAVHLCRLDRIMSQESFSGKRDLGTRLKDMSSCEIPEIICTADHQEQFEQRMTALTMLRSDEQSGGDILEHEKQGQDIYDDP
;
A
#
# COMPACT_ATOMS: atom_id res chain seq x y z
N MET A 1 -44.45 21.03 36.77
CA MET A 1 -43.84 22.36 36.99
C MET A 1 -42.99 22.40 38.26
N HIS A 2 -43.53 22.08 39.44
CA HIS A 2 -42.78 22.08 40.72
C HIS A 2 -41.54 21.17 40.77
N ILE A 3 -41.60 19.98 40.15
CA ILE A 3 -40.47 19.02 40.10
C ILE A 3 -39.28 19.59 39.29
N ALA A 4 -39.56 20.26 38.17
CA ALA A 4 -38.53 20.88 37.33
C ALA A 4 -37.87 22.08 38.03
N ILE A 5 -38.65 22.86 38.79
CA ILE A 5 -38.13 23.99 39.60
C ILE A 5 -37.19 23.46 40.70
N ASN A 6 -37.58 22.41 41.43
CA ASN A 6 -36.73 21.79 42.45
C ASN A 6 -35.43 21.20 41.85
N GLN A 7 -35.49 20.58 40.67
CA GLN A 7 -34.31 20.06 39.98
C GLN A 7 -33.35 21.17 39.53
N ALA A 8 -33.88 22.27 39.00
CA ALA A 8 -33.08 23.44 38.64
C ALA A 8 -32.41 24.05 39.88
N GLN A 9 -33.13 24.14 41.01
CA GLN A 9 -32.59 24.64 42.27
C GLN A 9 -31.41 23.79 42.77
N ILE A 10 -31.58 22.47 42.78
CA ILE A 10 -30.51 21.53 43.17
C ILE A 10 -29.28 21.67 42.25
N GLN A 11 -29.49 21.86 40.94
CA GLN A 11 -28.40 22.07 39.98
C GLN A 11 -27.67 23.40 40.23
N VAL A 12 -28.40 24.48 40.51
CA VAL A 12 -27.83 25.80 40.82
C VAL A 12 -27.03 25.74 42.13
N ASP A 13 -27.62 25.19 43.19
CA ASP A 13 -26.95 25.04 44.49
C ASP A 13 -25.69 24.18 44.37
N GLY A 14 -25.77 23.08 43.59
CA GLY A 14 -24.63 22.23 43.29
C GLY A 14 -23.55 22.93 42.45
N ALA A 15 -23.93 23.81 41.52
CA ALA A 15 -22.99 24.61 40.74
C ALA A 15 -22.29 25.67 41.61
N TYR A 16 -23.04 26.34 42.50
CA TYR A 16 -22.50 27.34 43.42
C TYR A 16 -21.52 26.72 44.41
N LEU A 17 -21.85 25.55 44.96
CA LEU A 17 -20.94 24.81 45.85
C LEU A 17 -19.63 24.43 45.14
N LYS A 18 -19.70 24.03 43.86
CA LYS A 18 -18.51 23.75 43.05
C LYS A 18 -17.66 25.00 42.82
N LEU A 19 -18.30 26.15 42.57
CA LEU A 19 -17.61 27.42 42.42
C LEU A 19 -16.87 27.80 43.70
N GLN A 20 -17.57 27.77 44.85
CA GLN A 20 -16.98 28.10 46.14
C GLN A 20 -15.80 27.17 46.49
N ASN A 21 -15.92 25.88 46.18
CA ASN A 21 -14.83 24.92 46.37
C ASN A 21 -13.62 25.25 45.46
N ALA A 22 -13.87 25.59 44.19
CA ALA A 22 -12.82 25.96 43.26
C ALA A 22 -12.11 27.27 43.67
N GLU A 23 -12.86 28.27 44.13
CA GLU A 23 -12.32 29.52 44.67
C GLU A 23 -11.44 29.27 45.90
N ALA A 24 -11.92 28.48 46.86
CA ALA A 24 -11.14 28.13 48.06
C ALA A 24 -9.84 27.38 47.71
N MET A 25 -9.89 26.46 46.75
CA MET A 25 -8.70 25.75 46.26
C MET A 25 -7.72 26.69 45.54
N ALA A 26 -8.21 27.60 44.71
CA ALA A 26 -7.40 28.58 44.00
C ALA A 26 -6.68 29.51 44.99
N SER A 27 -7.40 30.08 45.96
CA SER A 27 -6.81 30.93 47.01
C SER A 27 -5.75 30.19 47.84
N HIS A 28 -5.96 28.89 48.13
CA HIS A 28 -4.95 28.09 48.82
C HIS A 28 -3.66 27.94 48.00
N LEU A 29 -3.79 27.68 46.69
CA LEU A 29 -2.65 27.57 45.78
C LEU A 29 -1.92 28.91 45.58
N GLU A 30 -2.66 30.01 45.49
CA GLU A 30 -2.09 31.37 45.41
C GLU A 30 -1.19 31.68 46.61
N ILE A 31 -1.64 31.33 47.82
CA ILE A 31 -0.86 31.48 49.06
C ILE A 31 0.39 30.58 49.02
N GLN A 32 0.27 29.33 48.59
CA GLN A 32 1.40 28.39 48.50
C GLN A 32 2.46 28.83 47.49
N LEU A 33 2.03 29.43 46.37
CA LEU A 33 2.91 29.89 45.29
C LEU A 33 3.44 31.31 45.50
N GLY A 34 2.99 32.03 46.55
CA GLY A 34 3.43 33.38 46.87
C GLY A 34 3.02 34.42 45.82
N ILE A 35 1.82 34.28 45.24
CA ILE A 35 1.32 35.19 44.20
C ILE A 35 0.62 36.38 44.87
N ASP A 36 1.28 37.55 44.90
CA ASP A 36 0.76 38.75 45.57
C ASP A 36 -0.41 39.44 44.82
N LYS A 37 -0.47 39.31 43.48
CA LYS A 37 -1.54 39.90 42.64
C LYS A 37 -2.06 38.86 41.65
N GLN A 38 -3.37 38.63 41.68
CA GLN A 38 -4.06 37.79 40.70
C GLN A 38 -3.80 38.28 39.28
N TRP A 39 -3.58 37.35 38.36
CA TRP A 39 -3.34 37.68 36.96
C TRP A 39 -4.61 38.26 36.34
N GLU A 40 -4.59 39.55 36.04
CA GLU A 40 -5.69 40.22 35.35
C GLU A 40 -5.73 39.77 33.89
N ILE A 41 -6.94 39.69 33.33
CA ILE A 41 -7.17 39.40 31.90
C ILE A 41 -6.50 40.50 31.08
N GLY A 42 -5.47 40.14 30.30
CA GLY A 42 -4.67 41.08 29.50
C GLY A 42 -3.36 41.53 30.17
N SER A 43 -3.07 41.08 31.39
CA SER A 43 -1.72 41.20 31.95
C SER A 43 -0.70 40.38 31.14
N GLU A 44 0.57 40.79 31.20
CA GLU A 44 1.66 40.07 30.53
C GLU A 44 1.76 38.60 30.98
N PRO A 45 1.72 38.26 32.29
CA PRO A 45 1.74 36.86 32.74
C PRO A 45 0.54 36.06 32.25
N TYR A 46 -0.65 36.67 32.20
CA TYR A 46 -1.85 36.02 31.67
C TYR A 46 -1.73 35.73 30.17
N SER A 47 -1.16 36.66 29.40
CA SER A 47 -0.97 36.51 27.95
C SER A 47 0.06 35.45 27.62
N GLN A 48 1.18 35.40 28.37
CA GLN A 48 2.19 34.35 28.27
C GLN A 48 1.60 32.98 28.60
N PHE A 49 0.88 32.84 29.71
CA PHE A 49 0.18 31.61 30.06
C PHE A 49 -0.80 31.16 28.98
N ARG A 50 -1.59 32.08 28.41
CA ARG A 50 -2.53 31.76 27.32
C ARG A 50 -1.80 31.25 26.08
N GLN A 51 -0.66 31.85 25.73
CA GLN A 51 0.17 31.40 24.61
C GLN A 51 0.75 30.00 24.88
N GLU A 52 1.30 29.77 26.07
CA GLU A 52 1.82 28.47 26.49
C GLU A 52 0.73 27.40 26.51
N ALA A 53 -0.46 27.70 27.05
CA ALA A 53 -1.60 26.80 27.04
C ALA A 53 -2.01 26.43 25.60
N SER A 54 -2.00 27.39 24.68
CA SER A 54 -2.27 27.14 23.25
C SER A 54 -1.20 26.23 22.64
N LEU A 55 0.08 26.45 22.94
CA LEU A 55 1.18 25.59 22.50
C LEU A 55 1.06 24.16 23.04
N LEU A 56 0.63 23.99 24.29
CA LEU A 56 0.39 22.67 24.87
C LEU A 56 -0.73 21.94 24.15
N THR A 57 -1.85 22.59 23.88
CA THR A 57 -2.96 21.96 23.15
C THR A 57 -2.57 21.51 21.74
N TYR A 58 -1.69 22.27 21.07
CA TYR A 58 -1.10 21.88 19.79
C TYR A 58 -0.17 20.67 19.92
N ARG A 59 0.75 20.68 20.89
CA ARG A 59 1.66 19.55 21.15
C ARG A 59 0.88 18.28 21.43
N THR A 60 -0.13 18.34 22.30
CA THR A 60 -1.01 17.19 22.58
C THR A 60 -1.74 16.71 21.33
N ALA A 61 -2.23 17.61 20.48
CA ALA A 61 -2.88 17.24 19.21
C ALA A 61 -1.90 16.57 18.22
N LEU A 62 -0.64 17.02 18.20
CA LEU A 62 0.43 16.41 17.41
C LEU A 62 0.78 15.01 17.94
N ASP A 63 1.01 14.87 19.25
CA ASP A 63 1.32 13.59 19.90
C ASP A 63 0.20 12.55 19.66
N ASP A 64 -1.06 12.98 19.75
CA ASP A 64 -2.22 12.14 19.45
C ASP A 64 -2.20 11.63 18.01
N LEU A 65 -1.91 12.51 17.05
CA LEU A 65 -1.83 12.19 15.63
C LEU A 65 -0.66 11.22 15.35
N GLU A 66 0.52 11.51 15.87
CA GLU A 66 1.71 10.65 15.73
C GLU A 66 1.44 9.25 16.26
N ARG A 67 0.88 9.14 17.47
CA ARG A 67 0.52 7.86 18.08
C ARG A 67 -0.44 7.06 17.21
N LEU A 68 -1.46 7.71 16.62
CA LEU A 68 -2.43 7.05 15.73
C LEU A 68 -1.79 6.57 14.43
N VAL A 69 -0.91 7.36 13.82
CA VAL A 69 -0.18 6.99 12.61
C VAL A 69 0.73 5.80 12.87
N VAL A 70 1.49 5.82 13.98
CA VAL A 70 2.37 4.69 14.37
C VAL A 70 1.56 3.42 14.59
N MET A 71 0.43 3.48 15.31
CA MET A 71 -0.46 2.32 15.47
C MET A 71 -0.95 1.78 14.13
N HIS A 72 -1.38 2.65 13.22
CA HIS A 72 -1.85 2.26 11.89
C HIS A 72 -0.77 1.54 11.07
N LEU A 73 0.47 2.01 11.10
CA LEU A 73 1.60 1.34 10.45
C LEU A 73 1.83 -0.08 11.00
N PHE A 74 1.78 -0.25 12.33
CA PHE A 74 1.90 -1.58 12.94
C PHE A 74 0.77 -2.53 12.56
N GLU A 75 -0.43 -2.01 12.27
CA GLU A 75 -1.56 -2.84 11.85
C GLU A 75 -1.49 -3.24 10.39
N LEU A 76 -1.03 -2.34 9.52
CA LEU A 76 -0.71 -2.68 8.14
C LEU A 76 0.37 -3.76 8.08
N LEU A 77 1.36 -3.69 8.96
CA LEU A 77 2.37 -4.73 9.10
C LEU A 77 1.76 -6.08 9.51
N LYS A 78 0.75 -6.09 10.40
CA LYS A 78 0.03 -7.33 10.76
C LYS A 78 -0.74 -7.96 9.58
N LEU A 79 -1.23 -7.16 8.62
CA LEU A 79 -1.88 -7.69 7.40
C LEU A 79 -0.91 -8.43 6.48
N SER A 80 0.36 -8.02 6.45
CA SER A 80 1.38 -8.63 5.60
C SER A 80 1.88 -10.00 6.08
N LEU A 81 1.47 -10.43 7.29
CA LEU A 81 1.82 -11.74 7.84
C LEU A 81 0.89 -12.83 7.26
N SER A 82 1.47 -13.81 6.57
CA SER A 82 0.76 -14.94 5.99
C SER A 82 0.19 -15.89 7.08
N GLY A 83 -0.98 -16.48 6.81
CA GLY A 83 -1.57 -17.53 7.67
C GLY A 83 -2.80 -17.12 8.49
N THR A 84 -3.47 -16.01 8.18
CA THR A 84 -4.67 -15.57 8.92
C THR A 84 -5.97 -15.94 8.19
N GLY A 85 -6.94 -16.50 8.91
CA GLY A 85 -8.22 -16.92 8.32
C GLY A 85 -9.11 -15.74 7.89
N TYR A 86 -10.01 -15.97 6.94
CA TYR A 86 -10.88 -14.95 6.33
C TYR A 86 -11.61 -14.02 7.34
N LYS A 87 -12.12 -14.56 8.46
CA LYS A 87 -12.79 -13.78 9.51
C LYS A 87 -11.84 -12.80 10.21
N LEU A 88 -10.57 -13.18 10.39
CA LEU A 88 -9.56 -12.32 10.99
C LEU A 88 -9.17 -11.19 10.04
N HIS A 89 -9.05 -11.47 8.73
CA HIS A 89 -8.88 -10.43 7.71
C HIS A 89 -10.02 -9.40 7.74
N GLN A 90 -11.29 -9.82 7.81
CA GLN A 90 -12.41 -8.87 7.91
C GLN A 90 -12.34 -7.98 9.16
N GLN A 91 -11.94 -8.54 10.30
CA GLN A 91 -11.81 -7.76 11.54
C GLN A 91 -10.64 -6.76 11.45
N ILE A 92 -9.51 -7.17 10.87
CA ILE A 92 -8.37 -6.27 10.65
C ILE A 92 -8.76 -5.15 9.68
N SER A 93 -9.44 -5.44 8.57
CA SER A 93 -9.95 -4.42 7.64
C SER A 93 -10.89 -3.42 8.31
N LYS A 94 -11.84 -3.91 9.12
CA LYS A 94 -12.75 -3.03 9.89
C LYS A 94 -12.01 -2.20 10.94
N ALA A 95 -10.96 -2.75 11.57
CA ALA A 95 -10.15 -2.02 12.53
C ALA A 95 -9.32 -0.92 11.86
N LEU A 96 -8.77 -1.19 10.66
CA LEU A 96 -8.06 -0.20 9.85
C LEU A 96 -8.97 0.96 9.44
N GLN A 97 -10.19 0.67 9.01
CA GLN A 97 -11.17 1.72 8.65
C GLN A 97 -11.47 2.65 9.83
N ARG A 98 -11.78 2.10 11.01
CA ARG A 98 -12.04 2.90 12.22
C ARG A 98 -10.85 3.74 12.63
N ARG A 99 -9.63 3.23 12.43
CA ARG A 99 -8.41 3.98 12.76
C ARG A 99 -8.08 5.04 11.72
N LEU A 100 -8.40 4.82 10.44
CA LEU A 100 -8.34 5.87 9.44
C LEU A 100 -9.27 7.04 9.78
N GLU A 101 -10.50 6.76 10.21
CA GLU A 101 -11.44 7.77 10.70
C GLU A 101 -10.89 8.50 11.94
N ALA A 102 -10.25 7.78 12.87
CA ALA A 102 -9.59 8.37 14.02
C ALA A 102 -8.40 9.27 13.64
N ILE A 103 -7.58 8.85 12.66
CA ILE A 103 -6.48 9.65 12.10
C ILE A 103 -7.03 10.91 11.45
N GLN A 104 -8.09 10.82 10.64
CA GLN A 104 -8.73 11.99 10.03
C GLN A 104 -9.22 12.97 11.10
N THR A 105 -9.85 12.47 12.17
CA THR A 105 -10.32 13.30 13.28
C THR A 105 -9.16 13.97 14.02
N ALA A 106 -8.07 13.23 14.30
CA ALA A 106 -6.86 13.76 14.93
C ALA A 106 -6.15 14.79 14.05
N LEU A 107 -6.08 14.55 12.74
CA LEU A 107 -5.53 15.49 11.75
C LEU A 107 -6.33 16.80 11.75
N ASN A 108 -7.66 16.73 11.77
CA ASN A 108 -8.50 17.92 11.86
C ASN A 108 -8.27 18.69 13.16
N ARG A 109 -8.14 17.98 14.29
CA ARG A 109 -7.81 18.60 15.59
C ARG A 109 -6.46 19.29 15.55
N TYR A 110 -5.44 18.63 15.02
CA TYR A 110 -4.10 19.19 14.81
C TYR A 110 -4.17 20.45 13.95
N ASN A 111 -4.83 20.38 12.78
CA ASN A 111 -4.95 21.51 11.87
C ASN A 111 -5.63 22.71 12.53
N MET A 112 -6.68 22.49 13.34
CA MET A 112 -7.37 23.54 14.08
C MET A 112 -6.45 24.23 15.10
N GLN A 113 -5.66 23.47 15.87
CA GLN A 113 -4.72 24.05 16.84
C GLN A 113 -3.52 24.71 16.15
N ALA A 114 -3.04 24.15 15.04
CA ALA A 114 -1.98 24.73 14.24
C ALA A 114 -2.39 26.08 13.65
N ALA A 115 -3.63 26.20 13.16
CA ALA A 115 -4.18 27.46 12.68
C ALA A 115 -4.34 28.51 13.79
N ALA A 116 -4.63 28.10 15.02
CA ALA A 116 -4.70 29.01 16.16
C ALA A 116 -3.33 29.57 16.60
N LEU A 117 -2.24 28.85 16.31
CA LEU A 117 -0.86 29.24 16.66
C LEU A 117 -0.10 29.93 15.52
N SER A 118 -0.34 29.53 14.27
CA SER A 118 0.35 30.08 13.11
C SER A 118 -0.26 31.43 12.73
N HIS A 119 0.56 32.49 12.79
CA HIS A 119 0.16 33.80 12.28
C HIS A 119 0.21 33.89 10.75
N SER A 120 0.85 32.91 10.09
CA SER A 120 0.90 32.79 8.64
C SER A 120 -0.18 31.85 8.13
N ASP A 121 -1.01 32.36 7.20
CA ASP A 121 -2.00 31.55 6.51
C ASP A 121 -1.30 30.60 5.52
N ILE A 122 -1.06 29.36 5.96
CA ILE A 122 -0.40 28.34 5.14
C ILE A 122 -1.23 28.05 3.87
N HIS A 123 -2.54 28.34 3.88
CA HIS A 123 -3.43 28.18 2.73
C HIS A 123 -3.16 29.17 1.59
N THR A 124 -2.39 30.25 1.84
CA THR A 124 -1.99 31.19 0.78
C THR A 124 -0.73 30.75 0.04
N LEU A 125 0.01 29.77 0.56
CA LEU A 125 1.24 29.29 -0.07
C LEU A 125 0.92 28.53 -1.37
N ASP A 126 1.76 28.70 -2.38
CA ASP A 126 1.50 28.08 -3.68
C ASP A 126 1.37 26.56 -3.59
N TRP A 127 2.17 25.87 -2.79
CA TRP A 127 2.11 24.41 -2.66
C TRP A 127 0.84 23.89 -1.95
N THR A 128 0.06 24.74 -1.27
CA THR A 128 -1.22 24.35 -0.68
C THR A 128 -2.40 24.44 -1.65
N LYS A 129 -2.25 25.17 -2.76
CA LYS A 129 -3.26 25.27 -3.82
C LYS A 129 -3.53 23.90 -4.45
N PRO A 130 -4.80 23.46 -4.61
CA PRO A 130 -5.14 22.15 -5.15
C PRO A 130 -4.49 21.85 -6.50
N ALA A 131 -4.44 22.82 -7.41
CA ALA A 131 -3.83 22.69 -8.73
C ALA A 131 -2.33 22.33 -8.65
N HIS A 132 -1.58 22.96 -7.73
CA HIS A 132 -0.16 22.68 -7.56
C HIS A 132 0.09 21.31 -6.91
N ARG A 133 -0.76 20.90 -5.96
CA ARG A 133 -0.71 19.54 -5.38
C ARG A 133 -0.97 18.49 -6.44
N GLU A 134 -1.98 18.70 -7.27
CA GLU A 134 -2.31 17.78 -8.35
C GLU A 134 -1.17 17.69 -9.38
N ALA A 135 -0.59 18.82 -9.76
CA ALA A 135 0.58 18.87 -10.64
C ALA A 135 1.79 18.13 -10.03
N MET A 136 2.04 18.32 -8.74
CA MET A 136 3.12 17.64 -8.01
C MET A 136 2.90 16.12 -7.97
N VAL A 137 1.68 15.65 -7.67
CA VAL A 137 1.33 14.23 -7.70
C VAL A 137 1.55 13.65 -9.10
N LYS A 138 1.12 14.34 -10.15
CA LYS A 138 1.33 13.93 -11.55
C LYS A 138 2.82 13.86 -11.89
N TYR A 139 3.60 14.86 -11.49
CA TYR A 139 5.05 14.89 -11.71
C TYR A 139 5.76 13.70 -11.05
N PHE A 140 5.48 13.43 -9.77
CA PHE A 140 6.11 12.30 -9.08
C PHE A 140 5.64 10.95 -9.61
N LYS A 141 4.37 10.79 -10.00
CA LYS A 141 3.90 9.58 -10.70
C LYS A 141 4.66 9.35 -12.00
N LEU A 142 4.92 10.41 -12.76
CA LEU A 142 5.70 10.34 -13.99
C LEU A 142 7.16 9.95 -13.71
N LYS A 143 7.78 10.52 -12.67
CA LYS A 143 9.12 10.13 -12.23
C LYS A 143 9.20 8.67 -11.81
N CYS A 144 8.27 8.21 -10.97
CA CYS A 144 8.19 6.80 -10.57
C CYS A 144 7.97 5.88 -11.77
N ALA A 145 7.13 6.26 -12.73
CA ALA A 145 6.93 5.46 -13.95
C ALA A 145 8.23 5.34 -14.78
N GLN A 146 9.02 6.42 -14.87
CA GLN A 146 10.32 6.40 -15.55
C GLN A 146 11.31 5.46 -14.86
N GLU A 147 11.38 5.48 -13.54
CA GLU A 147 12.24 4.58 -12.74
C GLU A 147 11.76 3.13 -12.84
N GLU A 148 10.46 2.90 -12.76
CA GLU A 148 9.86 1.57 -12.87
C GLU A 148 10.15 0.93 -14.23
N ILE A 149 10.12 1.70 -15.33
CA ILE A 149 10.55 1.21 -16.65
C ILE A 149 12.00 0.72 -16.61
N GLN A 150 12.90 1.46 -15.96
CA GLN A 150 14.31 1.05 -15.84
C GLN A 150 14.46 -0.24 -15.01
N HIS A 151 13.71 -0.36 -13.92
CA HIS A 151 13.70 -1.55 -13.08
C HIS A 151 13.15 -2.76 -13.82
N LEU A 152 12.01 -2.61 -14.50
CA LEU A 152 11.40 -3.67 -15.28
C LEU A 152 12.31 -4.14 -16.42
N ASN A 153 13.05 -3.25 -17.08
CA ASN A 153 14.03 -3.64 -18.09
C ASN A 153 15.09 -4.62 -17.53
N VAL A 154 15.57 -4.37 -16.30
CA VAL A 154 16.53 -5.27 -15.62
C VAL A 154 15.85 -6.58 -15.23
N GLU A 155 14.62 -6.51 -14.71
CA GLU A 155 13.91 -7.70 -14.25
C GLU A 155 13.51 -8.62 -15.40
N ILE A 156 13.09 -8.08 -16.54
CA ILE A 156 12.85 -8.85 -17.77
C ILE A 156 14.09 -9.66 -18.16
N CYS A 157 15.27 -9.03 -18.16
CA CYS A 157 16.52 -9.71 -18.46
C CYS A 157 16.84 -10.80 -17.44
N ARG A 158 16.62 -10.52 -16.14
CA ARG A 158 16.84 -11.49 -15.05
C ARG A 158 15.92 -12.69 -15.15
N VAL A 159 14.64 -12.49 -15.43
CA VAL A 159 13.66 -13.58 -15.58
C VAL A 159 14.03 -14.46 -16.77
N ARG A 160 14.37 -13.90 -17.94
CA ARG A 160 14.84 -14.71 -19.08
C ARG A 160 16.07 -15.52 -18.74
N THR A 161 17.05 -14.89 -18.08
CA THR A 161 18.29 -15.54 -17.66
C THR A 161 18.00 -16.68 -16.68
N ALA A 162 17.15 -16.44 -15.68
CA ALA A 162 16.78 -17.45 -14.70
C ALA A 162 16.05 -18.65 -15.31
N ILE A 163 15.16 -18.42 -16.30
CA ILE A 163 14.48 -19.49 -17.04
C ILE A 163 15.51 -20.35 -17.79
N ARG A 164 16.40 -19.74 -18.57
CA ARG A 164 17.46 -20.44 -19.31
C ARG A 164 18.37 -21.25 -18.38
N ASP A 165 18.90 -20.61 -17.34
CA ASP A 165 19.85 -21.25 -16.45
C ASP A 165 19.19 -22.43 -15.69
N LYS A 166 17.90 -22.30 -15.34
CA LYS A 166 17.13 -23.37 -14.73
C LYS A 166 16.88 -24.52 -15.70
N GLU A 167 16.59 -24.22 -16.96
CA GLU A 167 16.43 -25.22 -18.01
C GLU A 167 17.70 -26.02 -18.22
N PHE A 168 18.85 -25.34 -18.33
CA PHE A 168 20.16 -25.99 -18.42
C PHE A 168 20.42 -26.91 -17.22
N THR A 169 20.19 -26.42 -16.00
CA THR A 169 20.43 -27.19 -14.78
C THR A 169 19.54 -28.44 -14.70
N VAL A 170 18.25 -28.32 -15.05
CA VAL A 170 17.31 -29.45 -14.97
C VAL A 170 17.57 -30.46 -16.07
N ASN A 171 17.89 -30.01 -17.29
CA ASN A 171 18.25 -30.93 -18.37
C ASN A 171 19.52 -31.73 -18.04
N ALA A 172 20.57 -31.07 -17.52
CA ALA A 172 21.77 -31.76 -17.04
C ALA A 172 21.46 -32.78 -15.92
N ALA A 173 20.54 -32.46 -15.01
CA ALA A 173 20.08 -33.40 -13.99
C ALA A 173 19.34 -34.60 -14.61
N ILE A 174 18.46 -34.37 -15.59
CA ILE A 174 17.74 -35.43 -16.32
C ILE A 174 18.74 -36.35 -17.03
N ASP A 175 19.75 -35.80 -17.68
CA ASP A 175 20.79 -36.57 -18.38
C ASP A 175 21.61 -37.42 -17.41
N SER A 176 22.00 -36.88 -16.26
CA SER A 176 22.73 -37.63 -15.23
C SER A 176 21.91 -38.78 -14.61
N LEU A 177 20.59 -38.58 -14.49
CA LEU A 177 19.66 -39.56 -13.94
C LEU A 177 19.31 -40.67 -14.93
N LEU A 178 19.47 -40.45 -16.24
CA LEU A 178 19.28 -41.47 -17.27
C LEU A 178 20.14 -42.72 -17.03
N ILE A 179 21.35 -42.51 -16.51
CA ILE A 179 22.29 -43.60 -16.21
C ILE A 179 22.04 -44.18 -14.82
N SER A 180 21.55 -43.37 -13.87
CA SER A 180 21.54 -43.71 -12.44
C SER A 180 20.18 -44.23 -11.93
N ASN A 181 19.08 -43.54 -12.26
CA ASN A 181 17.75 -43.82 -11.71
C ASN A 181 16.64 -43.33 -12.65
N GLU A 182 16.17 -44.24 -13.48
CA GLU A 182 15.17 -43.99 -14.52
C GLU A 182 13.79 -43.54 -13.99
N PRO A 183 13.21 -44.15 -12.91
CA PRO A 183 11.95 -43.67 -12.36
C PRO A 183 11.96 -42.21 -11.88
N VAL A 184 13.03 -41.79 -11.20
CA VAL A 184 13.16 -40.40 -10.71
C VAL A 184 13.34 -39.44 -11.88
N ARG A 185 14.11 -39.83 -12.90
CA ARG A 185 14.26 -39.06 -14.15
C ARG A 185 12.90 -38.80 -14.81
N LEU A 186 12.06 -39.82 -14.95
CA LEU A 186 10.75 -39.71 -15.58
C LEU A 186 9.83 -38.75 -14.83
N GLU A 187 9.76 -38.82 -13.50
CA GLU A 187 8.91 -37.90 -12.73
C GLU A 187 9.46 -36.47 -12.76
N LEU A 188 10.79 -36.30 -12.67
CA LEU A 188 11.42 -34.99 -12.83
C LEU A 188 11.12 -34.38 -14.21
N GLN A 189 11.23 -35.18 -15.27
CA GLN A 189 10.91 -34.75 -16.64
C GLN A 189 9.43 -34.35 -16.76
N ARG A 190 8.52 -35.14 -16.21
CA ARG A 190 7.08 -34.83 -16.19
C ARG A 190 6.78 -33.53 -15.46
N GLN A 191 7.40 -33.31 -14.31
CA GLN A 191 7.27 -32.05 -13.57
C GLN A 191 7.85 -30.89 -14.36
N TRP A 192 9.03 -31.07 -14.95
CA TRP A 192 9.69 -30.05 -15.77
C TRP A 192 8.87 -29.66 -16.99
N CYS A 193 8.24 -30.59 -17.70
CA CYS A 193 7.37 -30.29 -18.84
C CYS A 193 6.25 -29.29 -18.49
N ARG A 194 5.66 -29.40 -17.28
CA ARG A 194 4.64 -28.44 -16.81
C ARG A 194 5.24 -27.06 -16.57
N HIS A 195 6.41 -26.98 -15.92
CA HIS A 195 7.12 -25.72 -15.72
C HIS A 195 7.57 -25.09 -17.03
N ALA A 196 8.07 -25.88 -17.98
CA ALA A 196 8.49 -25.43 -19.30
C ALA A 196 7.33 -24.84 -20.10
N ALA A 197 6.12 -25.43 -20.01
CA ALA A 197 4.92 -24.87 -20.65
C ALA A 197 4.57 -23.48 -20.09
N VAL A 198 4.63 -23.30 -18.77
CA VAL A 198 4.41 -21.99 -18.13
C VAL A 198 5.51 -21.00 -18.52
N ASN A 199 6.77 -21.43 -18.50
CA ASN A 199 7.91 -20.62 -18.91
C ASN A 199 7.81 -20.19 -20.38
N ALA A 200 7.32 -21.04 -21.28
CA ALA A 200 7.09 -20.69 -22.68
C ALA A 200 6.09 -19.53 -22.81
N VAL A 201 5.01 -19.52 -22.02
CA VAL A 201 4.06 -18.40 -21.98
C VAL A 201 4.74 -17.13 -21.46
N HIS A 202 5.58 -17.22 -20.43
CA HIS A 202 6.34 -16.08 -19.93
C HIS A 202 7.30 -15.55 -20.99
N LEU A 203 8.09 -16.40 -21.63
CA LEU A 203 9.02 -16.02 -22.70
C LEU A 203 8.28 -15.32 -23.84
N CYS A 204 7.15 -15.87 -24.33
CA CYS A 204 6.35 -15.22 -25.37
C CYS A 204 5.87 -13.82 -24.96
N ARG A 205 5.48 -13.63 -23.70
CA ARG A 205 5.07 -12.31 -23.18
C ARG A 205 6.26 -11.35 -23.10
N LEU A 206 7.43 -11.83 -22.66
CA LEU A 206 8.65 -11.04 -22.59
C LEU A 206 9.13 -10.64 -24.00
N ASP A 207 9.08 -11.55 -24.97
CA ASP A 207 9.38 -11.27 -26.38
C ASP A 207 8.45 -10.20 -26.95
N ARG A 208 7.15 -10.26 -26.64
CA ARG A 208 6.18 -9.24 -27.05
C ARG A 208 6.46 -7.87 -26.43
N ILE A 209 6.98 -7.81 -25.20
CA ILE A 209 7.37 -6.54 -24.57
C ILE A 209 8.64 -6.00 -25.25
N MET A 210 9.62 -6.87 -25.50
CA MET A 210 10.92 -6.49 -26.08
C MET A 210 10.84 -6.12 -27.57
N SER A 211 9.77 -6.55 -28.26
CA SER A 211 9.49 -6.20 -29.65
C SER A 211 8.78 -4.85 -29.82
N GLN A 212 8.34 -4.21 -28.73
CA GLN A 212 7.76 -2.88 -28.81
C GLN A 212 8.82 -1.84 -29.24
N GLU A 213 8.42 -0.91 -30.10
CA GLU A 213 9.29 0.17 -30.59
C GLU A 213 9.82 1.05 -29.45
N SER A 214 8.99 1.27 -28.42
CA SER A 214 9.33 2.06 -27.24
C SER A 214 10.14 1.33 -26.18
N PHE A 215 10.54 0.07 -26.40
CA PHE A 215 11.33 -0.69 -25.43
C PHE A 215 12.76 -0.14 -25.31
N SER A 216 13.14 0.25 -24.09
CA SER A 216 14.43 0.88 -23.79
C SER A 216 15.46 -0.05 -23.12
N GLY A 217 15.08 -1.29 -22.83
CA GLY A 217 15.95 -2.27 -22.19
C GLY A 217 16.91 -2.98 -23.15
N LYS A 218 17.82 -3.78 -22.60
CA LYS A 218 18.69 -4.66 -23.40
C LYS A 218 17.87 -5.84 -23.94
N ARG A 219 18.12 -6.21 -25.19
CA ARG A 219 17.44 -7.36 -25.83
C ARG A 219 18.17 -8.69 -25.62
N ASP A 220 19.41 -8.62 -25.14
CA ASP A 220 20.26 -9.78 -24.94
C ASP A 220 20.04 -10.44 -23.57
N LEU A 221 20.46 -11.69 -23.46
CA LEU A 221 20.44 -12.44 -22.20
C LEU A 221 21.57 -11.96 -21.27
N GLY A 222 21.32 -12.05 -19.97
CA GLY A 222 22.33 -11.80 -18.95
C GLY A 222 23.19 -13.03 -18.66
N THR A 223 24.27 -12.81 -17.90
CA THR A 223 25.10 -13.87 -17.34
C THR A 223 25.07 -13.76 -15.82
N ARG A 224 24.87 -14.88 -15.12
CA ARG A 224 24.86 -14.90 -13.66
C ARG A 224 26.30 -14.84 -13.14
N LEU A 225 26.62 -13.85 -12.30
CA LEU A 225 27.96 -13.59 -11.75
C LEU A 225 28.56 -14.73 -10.88
N LYS A 226 27.83 -15.83 -10.63
CA LYS A 226 28.29 -16.89 -9.72
C LYS A 226 29.07 -18.04 -10.39
N ASP A 227 29.19 -18.07 -11.71
CA ASP A 227 29.89 -19.14 -12.43
C ASP A 227 31.16 -18.64 -13.16
N MET A 228 32.05 -17.93 -12.46
CA MET A 228 33.42 -17.66 -12.94
C MET A 228 34.38 -18.82 -12.59
N SER A 229 33.90 -20.05 -12.69
CA SER A 229 34.68 -21.27 -12.57
C SER A 229 34.12 -22.32 -13.54
N SER A 230 34.75 -22.39 -14.71
CA SER A 230 34.74 -23.47 -15.71
C SER A 230 33.39 -23.89 -16.29
N CYS A 231 33.02 -23.31 -17.44
CA CYS A 231 32.73 -24.04 -18.68
C CYS A 231 32.45 -23.02 -19.80
N GLU A 232 33.19 -23.12 -20.89
CA GLU A 232 32.89 -22.41 -22.14
C GLU A 232 31.48 -22.80 -22.60
N ILE A 233 30.57 -21.83 -22.68
CA ILE A 233 29.26 -22.02 -23.29
C ILE A 233 29.49 -21.97 -24.80
N PRO A 234 29.17 -23.02 -25.58
CA PRO A 234 29.18 -22.91 -27.03
C PRO A 234 28.14 -21.87 -27.46
N GLU A 235 28.50 -20.99 -28.38
CA GLU A 235 27.54 -20.15 -29.11
C GLU A 235 26.52 -21.07 -29.81
N ILE A 236 25.39 -21.32 -29.16
CA ILE A 236 24.26 -22.00 -29.80
C ILE A 236 23.55 -20.94 -30.63
N ILE A 237 23.98 -20.86 -31.90
CA ILE A 237 23.17 -20.34 -32.99
C ILE A 237 21.82 -21.05 -32.92
N CYS A 238 20.74 -20.27 -32.89
CA CYS A 238 19.37 -20.79 -32.97
C CYS A 238 19.23 -21.49 -34.34
N THR A 239 19.47 -22.79 -34.38
CA THR A 239 19.27 -23.59 -35.60
C THR A 239 17.78 -23.77 -35.83
N ALA A 240 17.39 -23.82 -37.10
CA ALA A 240 16.01 -23.92 -37.55
C ALA A 240 15.20 -25.07 -36.90
N ASP A 241 15.88 -26.08 -36.38
CA ASP A 241 15.31 -27.22 -35.64
C ASP A 241 14.52 -26.82 -34.38
N HIS A 242 14.93 -25.76 -33.67
CA HIS A 242 14.23 -25.32 -32.45
C HIS A 242 12.95 -24.54 -32.75
N GLN A 243 12.87 -23.90 -33.91
CA GLN A 243 11.67 -23.23 -34.42
C GLN A 243 10.61 -24.26 -34.83
N GLU A 244 11.03 -25.34 -35.49
CA GLU A 244 10.13 -26.41 -35.94
C GLU A 244 9.51 -27.17 -34.75
N GLN A 245 10.30 -27.45 -33.71
CA GLN A 245 9.79 -28.05 -32.47
C GLN A 245 8.83 -27.12 -31.69
N PHE A 246 9.03 -25.81 -31.77
CA PHE A 246 8.14 -24.81 -31.18
C PHE A 246 6.80 -24.73 -31.93
N GLU A 247 6.82 -24.72 -33.25
CA GLU A 247 5.62 -24.71 -34.10
C GLU A 247 4.80 -26.00 -33.97
N GLN A 248 5.47 -27.16 -33.87
CA GLN A 248 4.81 -28.44 -33.58
C GLN A 248 4.12 -28.44 -32.20
N ARG A 249 4.74 -27.83 -31.17
CA ARG A 249 4.13 -27.69 -29.83
C ARG A 249 2.96 -26.71 -29.79
N MET A 250 3.05 -25.61 -30.53
CA MET A 250 1.97 -24.63 -30.64
C MET A 250 0.75 -25.19 -31.40
N THR A 251 1.00 -26.01 -32.42
CA THR A 251 -0.06 -26.71 -33.17
C THR A 251 -0.79 -27.73 -32.27
N ALA A 252 -0.05 -28.49 -31.46
CA ALA A 252 -0.63 -29.43 -30.50
C ALA A 252 -1.51 -28.74 -29.43
N LEU A 253 -1.13 -27.55 -28.98
CA LEU A 253 -1.93 -26.76 -28.03
C LEU A 253 -3.20 -26.15 -28.65
N THR A 254 -3.18 -25.86 -29.95
CA THR A 254 -4.34 -25.30 -30.67
C THR A 254 -5.39 -26.39 -30.94
N MET A 255 -4.94 -27.64 -31.18
CA MET A 255 -5.80 -28.82 -31.29
C MET A 255 -6.55 -29.13 -29.99
N LEU A 256 -5.88 -29.02 -28.83
CA LEU A 256 -6.50 -29.27 -27.52
C LEU A 256 -7.53 -28.21 -27.09
N ARG A 257 -7.46 -26.99 -27.65
CA ARG A 257 -8.43 -25.92 -27.36
C ARG A 257 -9.76 -26.10 -28.10
N SER A 258 -9.78 -26.84 -29.21
CA SER A 258 -10.99 -26.99 -30.05
C SER A 258 -12.00 -27.99 -29.46
N ASP A 259 -11.57 -28.86 -28.53
CA ASP A 259 -12.43 -29.86 -27.88
C ASP A 259 -13.17 -29.31 -26.65
N GLU A 260 -12.78 -28.14 -26.11
CA GLU A 260 -13.44 -27.54 -24.93
C GLU A 260 -14.62 -26.60 -25.28
N GLN A 261 -14.87 -26.32 -26.57
CA GLN A 261 -15.91 -25.37 -27.00
C GLN A 261 -17.21 -25.99 -27.51
N SER A 262 -17.39 -27.32 -27.43
CA SER A 262 -18.62 -28.00 -27.86
C SER A 262 -19.63 -28.31 -26.72
N GLY A 263 -19.50 -27.70 -25.54
CA GLY A 263 -20.37 -28.00 -24.40
C GLY A 263 -20.72 -26.78 -23.56
N GLY A 264 -21.57 -25.88 -24.07
CA GLY A 264 -22.00 -24.73 -23.28
C GLY A 264 -22.97 -23.74 -23.94
N ASP A 265 -23.84 -24.17 -24.87
CA ASP A 265 -24.94 -23.34 -25.39
C ASP A 265 -26.26 -23.72 -24.72
N ILE A 266 -26.62 -23.08 -23.58
CA ILE A 266 -28.01 -23.00 -23.09
C ILE A 266 -28.22 -21.66 -22.34
N LEU A 267 -28.97 -20.76 -23.01
CA LEU A 267 -29.85 -19.68 -22.53
C LEU A 267 -29.27 -18.33 -22.06
N GLU A 268 -29.14 -17.43 -23.04
CA GLU A 268 -29.45 -16.00 -22.89
C GLU A 268 -30.97 -15.82 -22.71
N HIS A 269 -31.39 -15.08 -21.68
CA HIS A 269 -32.63 -14.30 -21.70
C HIS A 269 -32.41 -12.97 -20.98
N GLU A 270 -32.32 -11.92 -21.79
CA GLU A 270 -32.96 -10.61 -21.64
C GLU A 270 -33.23 -10.07 -20.23
N LYS A 271 -32.55 -8.97 -19.88
CA LYS A 271 -33.21 -7.77 -19.36
C LYS A 271 -32.50 -6.51 -19.85
N GLN A 272 -33.02 -5.94 -20.93
CA GLN A 272 -32.98 -4.50 -21.15
C GLN A 272 -33.95 -3.83 -20.17
N GLY A 273 -33.49 -2.77 -19.52
CA GLY A 273 -34.25 -1.99 -18.55
C GLY A 273 -33.59 -0.63 -18.42
N GLN A 274 -33.99 0.24 -19.35
CA GLN A 274 -33.73 1.66 -19.46
C GLN A 274 -34.22 2.43 -18.20
N ASP A 275 -33.80 3.69 -18.10
CA ASP A 275 -34.46 4.80 -17.40
C ASP A 275 -34.13 5.02 -15.90
N ILE A 276 -33.90 6.23 -15.37
CA ILE A 276 -34.03 7.63 -15.84
C ILE A 276 -33.16 8.49 -14.88
N TYR A 277 -32.52 9.53 -15.43
CA TYR A 277 -31.98 10.66 -14.67
C TYR A 277 -33.15 11.57 -14.28
N ASP A 278 -33.28 11.94 -13.00
CA ASP A 278 -33.89 13.21 -12.64
C ASP A 278 -33.42 13.62 -11.22
N ASP A 279 -32.76 14.77 -11.17
CA ASP A 279 -32.52 15.61 -10.00
C ASP A 279 -33.38 16.87 -10.21
N PRO A 280 -33.89 17.48 -9.14
CA PRO A 280 -33.14 18.60 -8.57
C PRO A 280 -33.06 18.64 -7.04
#